data_AF-A0A9K3DCC1-F1
#
_entry.id   AF-A0A9K3DCC1-F1
#
_cell.length_a   1.000
_cell.length_b   1.000
_cell.length_c   1.000
_cell.angle_alpha   90.00
_cell.angle_beta   90.00
_cell.angle_gamma   90.00
#
_symmetry.space_group_name_H-M   'P 1'
#
loop_
_entity.id
_entity.type
_entity.pdbx_description
1 polymer ?
#
loop_
_entity_poly.entity_id
_entity_poly.type
_entity_poly.pdbx_seq_one_letter_code
_entity_poly.pdbx_strand_id
1 'polypeptide(L)' 'EYCASNPGSSLTGLRSLIMAKADAEMLMAAYRGVAQGWGESVEELVSGPCIVMQIQASNALYAVKEIAGPYQPLIA' A
#
# COMPACT_ATOMS: atom_id res chain seq x y z
N GLU A 1 8.24 10.57 -16.52
CA GLU A 1 8.52 10.84 -15.10
C GLU A 1 7.25 11.41 -14.48
N TYR A 2 6.53 10.63 -13.66
CA TYR A 2 5.34 11.13 -12.96
C TYR A 2 5.78 11.63 -11.59
N CYS A 3 6.01 12.95 -11.50
CA CYS A 3 6.29 13.66 -10.26
C CYS A 3 5.00 13.79 -9.44
N ALA A 4 4.86 13.02 -8.37
CA ALA A 4 3.92 13.34 -7.30
C ALA A 4 4.52 14.49 -6.45
N SER A 5 4.34 15.72 -6.94
CA SER A 5 4.21 17.02 -6.23
C SER A 5 5.01 17.33 -4.95
N ASN A 6 6.11 16.64 -4.62
CA ASN A 6 7.05 17.03 -3.58
C ASN A 6 8.48 17.03 -4.16
N PRO A 7 9.22 18.16 -4.11
CA PRO A 7 10.59 18.20 -4.61
C PRO A 7 11.47 17.30 -3.73
N GLY A 8 11.76 16.08 -4.21
CA GLY A 8 12.59 15.11 -3.50
C GLY A 8 12.05 13.67 -3.44
N SER A 9 10.85 13.39 -3.96
CA SER A 9 10.34 12.03 -4.13
C SER A 9 10.39 11.59 -5.60
N SER A 10 10.80 10.35 -5.84
CA SER A 10 10.86 9.75 -7.17
C SER A 10 10.23 8.36 -7.17
N LEU A 11 9.44 8.06 -8.20
CA LEU A 11 8.92 6.73 -8.45
C LEU A 11 10.00 5.93 -9.19
N THR A 12 10.54 4.90 -8.54
CA THR A 12 11.66 4.10 -9.06
C THR A 12 11.20 2.76 -9.65
N GLY A 13 10.00 2.31 -9.27
CA GLY A 13 9.41 1.07 -9.77
C GLY A 13 7.89 1.12 -9.75
N LEU A 14 7.28 0.51 -10.76
CA LEU A 14 5.83 0.40 -10.90
C LEU A 14 5.52 -0.96 -11.52
N ARG A 15 4.58 -1.71 -10.93
CA ARG A 15 4.14 -2.99 -11.49
C ARG A 15 2.66 -3.21 -11.21
N SER A 16 1.93 -3.67 -12.23
CA SER A 16 0.61 -4.28 -12.04
C SER A 16 0.76 -5.79 -11.90
N LEU A 17 0.04 -6.38 -10.94
CA LEU A 17 0.05 -7.82 -10.69
C LEU A 17 -1.30 -8.28 -10.15
N ILE A 18 -1.65 -9.54 -10.40
CA ILE A 18 -2.76 -10.21 -9.73
C ILE A 18 -2.17 -10.98 -8.56
N MET A 19 -2.67 -10.75 -7.35
CA MET A 19 -2.13 -11.34 -6.13
C MET A 19 -2.72 -12.73 -5.89
N ALA A 20 -1.87 -13.71 -5.58
CA ALA A 20 -2.36 -15.00 -5.08
C ALA A 20 -2.70 -14.90 -3.60
N LYS A 21 -3.66 -15.70 -3.13
CA LYS A 21 -4.09 -15.68 -1.72
C LYS A 21 -2.96 -15.92 -0.73
N ALA A 22 -2.07 -16.87 -1.01
CA ALA A 22 -0.92 -17.13 -0.15
C ALA A 22 0.01 -15.90 -0.02
N ASP A 23 0.21 -15.15 -1.11
CA ASP A 23 1.03 -13.95 -1.11
C ASP A 23 0.36 -12.80 -0.34
N ALA A 24 -0.96 -12.63 -0.49
CA ALA A 24 -1.75 -11.64 0.26
C ALA A 24 -1.73 -11.91 1.76
N GLU A 25 -1.90 -13.18 2.18
CA GLU A 25 -1.81 -13.58 3.59
C GLU A 25 -0.41 -13.33 4.16
N MET A 26 0.64 -13.59 3.36
CA MET A 26 2.03 -13.32 3.76
C MET A 26 2.30 -11.82 3.90
N LEU A 27 1.83 -11.00 2.95
CA LEU A 27 1.95 -9.54 2.99
C LEU A 27 1.30 -8.95 4.24
N MET A 28 0.13 -9.49 4.61
CA MET A 28 -0.67 -9.02 5.75
C MET A 28 -0.33 -9.74 7.07
N ALA A 29 0.66 -10.63 7.10
CA ALA A 29 0.92 -11.50 8.26
C ALA A 29 1.14 -10.73 9.57
N ALA A 30 1.80 -9.56 9.50
CA ALA A 30 2.07 -8.71 10.67
C ALA A 30 0.78 -8.13 11.31
N TYR A 31 -0.32 -8.08 10.58
CA TYR A 31 -1.61 -7.54 11.04
C TYR A 31 -2.57 -8.62 11.54
N ARG A 32 -2.19 -9.90 11.43
CA ARG A 32 -3.05 -11.02 11.79
C ARG A 32 -3.33 -11.02 13.29
N GLY A 33 -4.61 -10.90 13.67
CA GLY A 33 -5.04 -10.81 15.06
C GLY A 33 -4.90 -9.43 15.70
N VAL A 34 -4.40 -8.43 14.96
CA VAL A 34 -4.27 -7.04 15.42
C VAL A 34 -5.24 -6.13 14.69
N ALA A 35 -5.31 -6.22 13.35
CA ALA A 35 -6.22 -5.42 12.56
C ALA A 35 -7.64 -6.00 12.55
N GLN A 36 -8.64 -5.16 12.77
CA GLN A 36 -10.03 -5.51 12.50
C GLN A 36 -10.22 -5.68 11.00
N GLY A 37 -10.95 -6.71 10.57
CA GLY A 37 -11.20 -6.98 9.15
C GLY A 37 -9.98 -7.52 8.39
N TRP A 38 -9.02 -8.17 9.06
CA TRP A 38 -7.85 -8.76 8.39
C TRP A 38 -8.23 -9.73 7.25
N GLY A 39 -9.23 -10.58 7.48
CA GLY A 39 -9.70 -11.54 6.48
C GLY A 39 -10.30 -10.86 5.25
N GLU A 40 -11.16 -9.85 5.47
CA GLU A 40 -11.77 -9.03 4.42
C GLU A 40 -10.69 -8.31 3.61
N SER A 41 -9.65 -7.78 4.28
CA SER A 41 -8.52 -7.12 3.61
C SER A 41 -7.74 -8.06 2.69
N VAL A 42 -7.54 -9.32 3.10
CA VAL A 42 -6.90 -10.33 2.26
C VAL A 42 -7.78 -10.71 1.07
N GLU A 43 -9.08 -10.84 1.27
CA GLU A 43 -10.05 -11.12 0.20
C GLU A 43 -10.10 -9.99 -0.83
N GLU A 44 -10.07 -8.73 -0.38
CA GLU A 44 -10.00 -7.57 -1.27
C GLU A 44 -8.70 -7.51 -2.07
N LEU A 45 -7.55 -7.86 -1.47
CA LEU A 45 -6.26 -7.87 -2.17
C LEU A 45 -6.19 -8.90 -3.32
N VAL A 46 -7.00 -9.96 -3.26
CA VAL A 46 -7.05 -11.00 -4.31
C VAL A 46 -8.24 -10.86 -5.26
N SER A 47 -9.12 -9.86 -5.04
CA SER A 47 -10.34 -9.68 -5.84
C SER A 47 -10.05 -9.16 -7.25
N GLY A 48 -8.86 -8.60 -7.50
CA GLY A 48 -8.49 -8.03 -8.78
C GLY A 48 -7.01 -7.67 -8.93
N PRO A 49 -6.65 -6.95 -10.01
CA PRO A 49 -5.28 -6.50 -10.22
C PRO A 49 -4.90 -5.40 -9.21
N CYS A 50 -3.73 -5.55 -8.60
CA CYS A 50 -3.11 -4.55 -7.76
C CYS A 50 -2.03 -3.78 -8.54
N ILE A 51 -1.78 -2.54 -8.12
CA ILE A 51 -0.64 -1.74 -8.57
C ILE A 51 0.31 -1.59 -7.38
N VAL A 52 1.56 -1.98 -7.57
CA VAL A 52 2.64 -1.82 -6.59
C VAL A 52 3.60 -0.74 -7.07
N MET A 53 3.94 0.17 -6.18
CA MET A 53 4.80 1.33 -6.45
C MET A 53 5.97 1.36 -5.48
N GLN A 54 7.17 1.60 -6.01
CA GLN A 54 8.37 1.86 -5.21
C GLN A 54 8.70 3.35 -5.26
N ILE A 55 8.60 3.99 -4.10
CA ILE A 55 8.85 5.43 -3.93
C ILE A 55 10.17 5.62 -3.19
N GLN A 56 11.07 6.41 -3.76
CA GLN A 56 12.31 6.84 -3.13
C GLN A 56 12.19 8.31 -2.73
N ALA A 57 12.35 8.60 -1.44
CA ALA A 57 12.32 9.95 -0.89
C ALA A 57 13.11 10.00 0.43
N SER A 58 13.53 11.20 0.83
CA SER A 58 14.00 11.44 2.20
C SER A 58 12.86 11.19 3.20
N ASN A 59 13.08 10.34 4.20
CA ASN A 59 12.05 9.93 5.16
C ASN A 59 10.76 9.37 4.49
N ALA A 60 10.94 8.53 3.46
CA ALA A 60 9.86 8.03 2.60
C ALA A 60 8.64 7.47 3.36
N LEU A 61 8.84 6.73 4.45
CA LEU A 61 7.72 6.17 5.23
C LEU A 61 6.81 7.26 5.80
N TYR A 62 7.40 8.31 6.36
CA TYR A 62 6.64 9.44 6.91
C TYR A 62 5.92 10.20 5.80
N ALA A 63 6.64 10.54 4.73
CA ALA A 63 6.08 11.27 3.60
C ALA A 63 4.91 10.52 2.94
N VAL A 64 5.03 9.20 2.76
CA VAL A 64 3.95 8.39 2.18
C VAL A 64 2.75 8.28 3.13
N LYS A 65 2.97 8.17 4.45
CA LYS A 65 1.87 8.18 5.42
C LYS A 65 1.12 9.50 5.46
N GLU A 66 1.84 10.61 5.36
CA GLU A 66 1.25 11.95 5.29
C GLU A 66 0.36 12.11 4.06
N ILE A 67 0.80 11.60 2.90
CA ILE A 67 0.00 11.59 1.66
C ILE A 67 -1.20 10.64 1.76
N ALA A 68 -1.03 9.45 2.36
CA ALA A 68 -2.08 8.45 2.47
C ALA A 68 -3.21 8.86 3.42
N GLY A 69 -2.92 9.70 4.41
CA GLY A 69 -3.88 10.16 5.40
C GLY A 69 -4.29 9.10 6.41
N PRO A 70 -5.37 9.35 7.17
CA PRO A 70 -5.91 8.40 8.14
C PRO A 70 -6.37 7.08 7.51
N TYR A 71 -6.24 5.98 8.26
CA TYR A 71 -6.66 4.64 7.79
C TYR A 71 -8.16 4.54 7.49
N GLN A 72 -9.00 5.22 8.30
CA GLN A 72 -10.45 5.19 8.13
C GLN A 72 -10.88 6.24 7.09
N PRO A 73 -11.50 5.85 5.97
CA PRO A 73 -11.84 6.79 4.90
C PRO A 73 -12.81 7.91 5.32
N LEU A 74 -13.65 7.66 6.33
CA LEU A 74 -14.64 8.63 6.80
C LEU A 74 -14.00 9.87 7.46
N ILE A 75 -12.75 9.77 7.91
CA ILE A 75 -12.04 10.83 8.62
C ILE A 75 -10.84 11.37 7.82
N ALA A 76 -10.75 11.01 6.54
CA ALA A 76 -9.66 11.39 5.64
C ALA A 76 -9.76 12.85 5.16
#